data_AF-I0YV75-F1
#
_entry.id   AF-I0YV75-F1
#
_cell.length_a   1.000
_cell.length_b   1.000
_cell.length_c   1.000
_cell.angle_alpha   90.00
_cell.angle_beta   90.00
_cell.angle_gamma   90.00
#
_symmetry.space_group_name_H-M   'P 1'
#
loop_
_entity.id
_entity.type
_entity.pdbx_description
1 polymer ?
#
loop_
_entity_poly.entity_id
_entity_poly.type
_entity_poly.pdbx_seq_one_letter_code
_entity_poly.pdbx_strand_id
1 'polypeptide(L)' 'MQLEIKQFLERVYGLKVAAIQTVNYEGKKKRRKTGYFLRPGYKKAYVTLKPPTQASQSS' A
#
# COMPACT_ATOMS: atom_id res chain seq x y z
N MET A 1 -6.29 -9.84 4.04
CA MET A 1 -5.76 -8.54 3.56
C MET A 1 -4.45 -8.59 2.77
N GLN A 2 -3.30 -9.08 3.28
CA GLN A 2 -2.05 -9.05 2.49
C GLN A 2 -2.18 -9.78 1.14
N LEU A 3 -2.87 -10.92 1.13
CA LEU A 3 -3.16 -11.68 -0.09
C LEU A 3 -4.01 -10.89 -1.10
N GLU A 4 -5.03 -10.17 -0.63
CA GLU A 4 -5.89 -9.33 -1.49
C GLU A 4 -5.07 -8.22 -2.16
N ILE A 5 -4.20 -7.54 -1.40
CA ILE A 5 -3.32 -6.50 -1.96
C ILE A 5 -2.41 -7.10 -3.03
N LYS A 6 -1.82 -8.26 -2.77
CA LYS A 6 -0.97 -8.95 -3.75
C LYS A 6 -1.74 -9.28 -5.03
N GLN A 7 -2.91 -9.91 -4.89
CA GLN A 7 -3.73 -10.30 -6.04
C GLN A 7 -4.21 -9.08 -6.83
N PHE A 8 -4.60 -8.00 -6.17
CA PHE A 8 -5.00 -6.76 -6.83
C PHE A 8 -3.84 -6.14 -7.62
N LEU A 9 -2.65 -6.06 -7.02
CA LEU A 9 -1.45 -5.53 -7.68
C LEU A 9 -1.01 -6.39 -8.88
N GLU A 10 -1.08 -7.72 -8.74
CA GLU A 10 -0.72 -8.65 -9.83
C GLU A 10 -1.77 -8.64 -10.96
N ARG A 11 -3.07 -8.60 -10.64
CA ARG A 11 -4.14 -8.69 -11.65
C ARG A 11 -4.41 -7.37 -12.34
N VAL A 12 -4.47 -6.27 -11.59
CA VAL A 12 -4.84 -4.95 -12.14
C VAL A 12 -3.64 -4.25 -12.74
N TYR A 13 -2.47 -4.35 -12.10
CA TYR A 13 -1.26 -3.65 -12.52
C TYR A 13 -0.20 -4.55 -13.16
N GLY A 14 -0.40 -5.88 -13.19
CA GLY A 14 0.57 -6.81 -13.79
C GLY A 14 1.92 -6.89 -13.05
N LEU A 15 2.01 -6.32 -11.84
CA LEU A 15 3.26 -6.19 -11.10
C LEU A 15 3.59 -7.47 -10.35
N LYS A 16 4.81 -7.99 -10.50
CA LYS A 16 5.27 -9.15 -9.70
C LYS A 16 5.75 -8.68 -8.32
N VAL A 17 5.02 -9.09 -7.28
CA VAL A 17 5.32 -8.71 -5.89
C VAL A 17 6.21 -9.76 -5.21
N ALA A 18 7.27 -9.32 -4.54
CA ALA A 18 8.17 -10.17 -3.77
C ALA A 18 7.70 -10.33 -2.32
N ALA A 19 7.42 -9.21 -1.64
CA ALA A 19 7.00 -9.20 -0.24
C ALA A 19 6.06 -8.02 0.04
N ILE A 20 5.18 -8.18 1.04
CA ILE A 20 4.29 -7.13 1.53
C ILE A 20 4.38 -7.10 3.05
N GLN A 21 4.52 -5.89 3.59
CA GLN A 21 4.40 -5.62 5.02
C GLN A 21 3.33 -4.57 5.25
N THR A 22 2.39 -4.84 6.15
CA THR A 22 1.29 -3.92 6.45
C THR A 22 1.36 -3.41 7.87
N VAL A 23 1.04 -2.14 8.07
CA VAL A 23 0.97 -1.50 9.39
C VAL A 23 -0.35 -0.73 9.50
N ASN A 24 -1.01 -0.85 10.65
CA ASN A 24 -2.18 -0.04 10.97
C ASN A 24 -1.70 1.30 11.54
N TYR A 25 -2.08 2.40 10.90
CA TYR A 25 -1.79 3.74 11.38
C TYR A 25 -3.04 4.36 11.99
N GLU A 26 -2.96 4.68 13.28
CA GLU A 26 -3.99 5.45 13.94
C GLU A 26 -4.00 6.89 13.44
N GLY A 27 -5.19 7.44 13.27
CA GLY A 27 -5.32 8.81 12.82
C GLY A 27 -4.94 9.80 13.91
N LYS A 28 -4.31 10.90 13.51
CA LYS A 28 -3.85 11.92 14.46
C LYS A 28 -5.04 12.65 15.12
N LYS A 29 -5.03 12.74 16.46
CA LYS A 29 -5.94 13.61 17.21
C LYS A 29 -5.68 15.07 16.85
N LYS A 30 -6.74 15.81 16.51
CA LYS A 30 -6.70 17.22 16.13
C LYS A 30 -7.76 17.99 16.92
N ARG A 31 -7.47 19.27 17.15
CA ARG A 31 -8.38 20.20 17.82
C ARG A 31 -9.02 21.12 16.78
N ARG A 32 -10.33 21.32 16.89
CA ARG A 32 -11.12 22.37 16.24
C ARG A 32 -11.65 23.31 17.32
N LYS A 33 -12.24 24.45 16.91
CA LYS A 33 -12.82 25.46 17.80
C LYS A 33 -13.86 24.87 18.76
N THR A 34 -14.62 23.88 18.30
CA THR A 34 -15.71 23.20 19.04
C THR A 34 -15.32 21.90 19.74
N GLY A 35 -14.08 21.40 19.63
CA GLY A 35 -13.68 20.16 20.31
C GLY A 35 -12.51 19.42 19.67
N TYR A 36 -12.27 18.20 20.15
CA TYR A 36 -11.28 17.29 19.58
C TYR A 36 -11.93 16.28 18.64
N PHE A 37 -11.25 15.96 17.54
CA PHE A 37 -11.66 14.90 16.63
C PHE A 37 -10.42 14.09 16.22
N LEU A 38 -10.61 12.82 15.89
CA LEU A 38 -9.57 11.98 15.33
C LEU A 38 -9.67 12.05 13.80
N ARG A 39 -8.52 12.11 13.10
CA ARG A 39 -8.53 11.74 11.68
C ARG A 39 -8.84 10.25 11.58
N PRO A 40 -9.47 9.80 10.49
CA PRO A 40 -9.59 8.36 10.25
C PRO A 40 -8.19 7.75 10.19
N GLY A 41 -8.02 6.63 10.89
CA GLY A 41 -6.85 5.78 10.71
C GLY A 41 -6.86 5.16 9.32
N TYR A 42 -5.70 4.69 8.88
CA TYR A 42 -5.57 4.00 7.61
C TYR A 42 -4.60 2.83 7.77
N LYS A 43 -4.70 1.85 6.87
CA LYS A 43 -3.69 0.80 6.78
C LYS A 43 -2.69 1.15 5.69
N LYS A 44 -1.40 1.12 6.02
CA LYS A 44 -0.32 1.33 5.07
C LYS A 44 0.25 -0.03 4.68
N ALA A 45 0.58 -0.19 3.40
CA ALA A 45 1.29 -1.35 2.89
C ALA A 45 2.62 -0.90 2.29
N TYR A 46 3.71 -1.53 2.72
CA TYR A 46 5.01 -1.46 2.08
C TYR A 46 5.13 -2.70 1.18
N VAL A 47 5.46 -2.48 -0.08
CA VAL A 47 5.47 -3.53 -1.10
C VAL A 47 6.85 -3.56 -1.73
N THR A 48 7.50 -4.71 -1.66
CA THR A 48 8.75 -4.97 -2.36
C THR A 48 8.39 -5.61 -3.70
N LEU A 49 8.66 -4.92 -4.79
CA LEU A 49 8.47 -5.44 -6.14
C LEU A 49 9.68 -6.30 -6.54
N LYS A 50 9.46 -7.29 -7.40
CA LYS A 50 10.57 -7.96 -8.07
C LYS A 50 11.21 -7.00 -9.06
N PRO A 51 12.55 -7.04 -9.22
CA PRO A 51 13.19 -6.24 -10.26
C PRO A 51 12.55 -6.58 -11.61
N PRO A 52 12.32 -5.58 -12.48
CA PRO A 52 11.91 -5.86 -13.84
C PRO A 52 13.02 -6.71 -14.47
N THR A 53 12.70 -7.95 -14.81
CA THR A 53 13.59 -8.76 -15.65
C THR A 53 13.69 -8.01 -16.96
N GLN A 54 14.83 -7.37 -17.24
CA GLN A 54 15.01 -6.62 -18.47
C GLN A 54 14.87 -7.58 -19.66
N ALA A 55 13.70 -7.56 -20.28
CA ALA A 55 13.42 -8.17 -21.57
C ALA A 55 12.30 -7.38 -22.27
N SER A 56 12.54 -6.08 -22.42
CA SER A 56 11.92 -5.26 -23.46
C SER A 56 12.93 -4.21 -23.89
N GLN A 57 14.12 -4.69 -24.27
CA GLN A 57 14.85 -4.10 -25.39
C GLN A 57 14.41 -4.91 -26.63
N SER A 58 13.64 -4.28 -27.50
CA SER A 58 13.31 -4.68 -28.88
C SER A 58 12.31 -3.63 -29.38
N SER A 59 12.50 -2.94 -30.49
CA SER A 59 13.53 -2.88 -31.53
C SER A 59 13.44 -1.49 -32.16
#